data_AF-A0A1S2XV34-F1
#
_entry.id   AF-A0A1S2XV34-F1
#
_cell.length_a   1.000
_cell.length_b   1.000
_cell.length_c   1.000
_cell.angle_alpha   90.00
_cell.angle_beta   90.00
_cell.angle_gamma   90.00
#
_symmetry.space_group_name_H-M   'P 1'
#
loop_
_entity.id
_entity.type
_entity.pdbx_description
1 polymer ?
#
loop_
_entity_poly.entity_id
_entity_poly.type
_entity_poly.pdbx_seq_one_letter_code
_entity_poly.pdbx_strand_id
1 'polypeptide(L)'
;MVCTLSKLNTATTTDESGGAATISALHQDIILTHILTCLDGPSLASASSTCSQLNTLSSHEHLWSNICHSTWPSTTTPRVRHVISTFPLTSRSFFSDSFSTVTVHGNHHHHRVNLENTPEILSAVDLFHRRRIILSKVVETETGSGWFRCSPFRVDILDPKDSVETGMDYPINDDEACRNLEEELRLSWIVIDPRGKRAINVSSGKPVSVNRHWLTGEIHAIFATVLHGGERGSAREFAVCNLLVTLGGEMKVREACFQIEDMDGILLNGRDSLGILQRGLVGGRKRLRSEMEGREMYVEFVKKKMERKERKLRSERRLDMLCVVIAAFSVVAFSILFLS
;
A
#
# COMPACT_ATOMS: atom_id res chain seq x y z
N MET A 1 -56.51 17.83 -51.22
CA MET A 1 -57.89 18.21 -50.87
C MET A 1 -57.79 19.35 -49.88
N VAL A 2 -58.27 20.53 -50.26
CA VAL A 2 -58.22 21.77 -49.46
C VAL A 2 -59.24 21.67 -48.33
N CYS A 3 -58.87 22.13 -47.13
CA CYS A 3 -59.80 22.78 -46.23
C CYS A 3 -59.07 23.82 -45.37
N THR A 4 -59.50 25.06 -45.49
CA THR A 4 -59.09 26.29 -44.80
C THR A 4 -60.02 26.62 -43.62
N LEU A 5 -59.55 27.56 -42.77
CA LEU A 5 -60.26 28.41 -41.76
C LEU A 5 -60.37 27.80 -40.35
N SER A 6 -60.15 28.51 -39.23
CA SER A 6 -59.90 29.94 -38.94
C SER A 6 -59.59 30.13 -37.43
N LYS A 7 -58.78 31.18 -37.10
CA LYS A 7 -58.75 32.08 -35.91
C LYS A 7 -59.27 31.56 -34.54
N LEU A 8 -58.65 31.81 -33.37
CA LEU A 8 -58.19 33.09 -32.81
C LEU A 8 -57.45 32.83 -31.47
N ASN A 9 -56.44 33.65 -31.19
CA ASN A 9 -55.83 34.06 -29.91
C ASN A 9 -55.87 33.10 -28.69
N THR A 10 -54.67 32.75 -28.20
CA THR A 10 -54.49 32.33 -26.81
C THR A 10 -53.27 33.03 -26.23
N ALA A 11 -53.44 33.41 -24.97
CA ALA A 11 -52.65 34.33 -24.17
C ALA A 11 -51.14 34.08 -24.20
N THR A 12 -50.40 35.17 -24.08
CA THR A 12 -49.01 35.22 -23.64
C THR A 12 -48.90 34.52 -22.29
N THR A 13 -48.60 33.22 -22.30
CA THR A 13 -48.00 32.56 -21.15
C THR A 13 -46.55 33.00 -21.13
N THR A 14 -46.21 33.78 -20.11
CA THR A 14 -44.82 33.95 -19.67
C THR A 14 -44.27 32.55 -19.37
N ASP A 15 -43.55 32.00 -20.35
CA ASP A 15 -42.63 30.90 -20.11
C ASP A 15 -41.54 31.44 -19.18
N GLU A 16 -41.72 31.26 -17.88
CA GLU A 16 -40.58 31.04 -16.99
C GLU A 16 -39.99 29.67 -17.35
N SER A 17 -39.41 29.59 -18.55
CA SER A 17 -38.44 28.57 -18.88
C SER A 17 -37.19 28.93 -18.08
N GLY A 18 -37.18 28.55 -16.81
CA GLY A 18 -35.98 28.42 -16.01
C GLY A 18 -35.11 27.35 -16.67
N GLY A 19 -34.44 27.73 -17.76
CA GLY A 19 -33.56 26.87 -18.53
C GLY A 19 -32.54 26.29 -17.57
N ALA A 20 -32.60 24.99 -17.35
CA ALA A 20 -31.67 24.29 -16.47
C ALA A 20 -30.25 24.54 -16.99
N ALA A 21 -29.52 25.44 -16.34
CA ALA A 21 -28.15 25.75 -16.71
C ALA A 21 -27.31 24.48 -16.48
N THR A 22 -26.75 23.95 -17.57
CA THR A 22 -25.89 22.78 -17.50
C THR A 22 -24.47 23.19 -17.12
N ILE A 23 -23.68 22.28 -16.54
CA ILE A 23 -22.27 22.56 -16.20
C ILE A 23 -21.46 23.00 -17.43
N SER A 24 -21.85 22.54 -18.63
CA SER A 24 -21.24 22.92 -19.90
C SER A 24 -21.49 24.38 -20.31
N ALA A 25 -22.45 25.07 -19.68
CA ALA A 25 -22.66 26.49 -19.85
C ALA A 25 -21.64 27.36 -19.09
N LEU A 26 -20.89 26.79 -18.14
CA LEU A 26 -19.82 27.49 -17.43
C LEU A 26 -18.57 27.61 -18.31
N HIS A 27 -17.85 28.72 -18.13
CA HIS A 27 -16.55 28.91 -18.78
C HIS A 27 -15.56 27.83 -18.32
N GLN A 28 -14.74 27.32 -19.25
CA GLN A 28 -13.80 26.23 -18.97
C GLN A 28 -12.83 26.56 -17.85
N ASP A 29 -12.36 27.81 -17.77
CA ASP A 29 -11.47 28.25 -16.70
C ASP A 29 -12.12 28.14 -15.32
N ILE A 30 -13.41 28.49 -15.19
CA ILE A 30 -14.13 28.37 -13.90
C ILE A 30 -14.20 26.91 -13.48
N ILE A 31 -14.51 26.02 -14.43
CA ILE A 31 -14.55 24.58 -14.18
C ILE A 31 -13.15 24.11 -13.75
N LEU A 32 -12.10 24.52 -14.47
CA LEU A 32 -10.74 24.07 -14.24
C LEU A 32 -10.15 24.58 -12.92
N THR A 33 -10.27 25.88 -12.62
CA THR A 33 -9.54 26.53 -11.51
C THR A 33 -10.30 26.54 -10.19
N HIS A 34 -11.63 26.44 -10.21
CA HIS A 34 -12.48 26.53 -9.01
C HIS A 34 -13.26 25.25 -8.70
N ILE A 35 -13.65 24.47 -9.71
CA ILE A 35 -14.45 23.25 -9.49
C ILE A 35 -13.54 22.03 -9.39
N LEU A 36 -12.75 21.75 -10.44
CA LEU A 36 -11.92 20.54 -10.50
C LEU A 36 -10.77 20.54 -9.48
N THR A 37 -10.26 21.70 -9.09
CA THR A 37 -9.23 21.85 -8.04
C THR A 37 -9.72 21.44 -6.65
N CYS A 38 -11.03 21.40 -6.42
CA CYS A 38 -11.62 21.02 -5.14
C CYS A 38 -11.83 19.49 -5.02
N LEU A 39 -11.65 18.74 -6.11
CA LEU A 39 -11.88 17.29 -6.14
C LEU A 39 -10.63 16.52 -5.69
N ASP A 40 -10.84 15.43 -4.96
CA ASP A 40 -9.79 14.45 -4.72
C ASP A 40 -9.54 13.60 -5.98
N GLY A 41 -8.43 12.85 -6.00
CA GLY A 41 -8.06 12.05 -7.17
C GLY A 41 -9.15 11.09 -7.66
N PRO A 42 -9.83 10.32 -6.78
CA PRO A 42 -10.93 9.46 -7.18
C PRO A 42 -12.13 10.23 -7.75
N SER A 43 -12.52 11.36 -7.14
CA SER A 43 -13.63 12.19 -7.67
C SER A 43 -13.26 12.85 -9.00
N LEU A 44 -12.01 13.28 -9.17
CA LEU A 44 -11.51 13.82 -10.43
C LEU A 44 -11.51 12.75 -11.54
N ALA A 45 -11.08 11.53 -11.22
CA ALA A 45 -11.16 10.40 -12.14
C ALA A 45 -12.61 10.11 -12.53
N SER A 46 -13.53 10.10 -11.56
CA SER A 46 -14.96 9.92 -11.80
C SER A 46 -15.52 11.03 -12.70
N ALA A 47 -15.24 12.29 -12.41
CA ALA A 47 -15.65 13.44 -13.23
C ALA A 47 -15.13 13.31 -14.67
N SER A 48 -13.87 12.87 -14.84
CA SER A 48 -13.26 12.67 -16.16
C SER A 48 -13.94 11.59 -17.01
N SER A 49 -14.71 10.69 -16.39
CA SER A 49 -15.42 9.61 -17.10
C SER A 49 -16.80 9.99 -17.62
N THR A 50 -17.31 11.17 -17.25
CA THR A 50 -18.71 11.55 -17.51
C THR A 50 -18.95 12.11 -18.92
N CYS A 51 -18.04 12.97 -19.42
CA CYS A 51 -18.16 13.58 -20.74
C CYS A 51 -16.77 14.03 -21.27
N SER A 52 -16.68 14.29 -22.58
CA SER A 52 -15.43 14.68 -23.24
C SER A 52 -14.84 16.00 -22.72
N GLN A 53 -15.69 16.97 -22.37
CA GLN A 53 -15.26 18.24 -21.79
C GLN A 53 -14.55 18.04 -20.45
N LEU A 54 -15.18 17.33 -19.51
CA LEU A 54 -14.60 17.03 -18.20
C LEU A 54 -13.41 16.08 -18.31
N ASN A 55 -13.41 15.15 -19.27
CA ASN A 55 -12.26 14.30 -19.55
C ASN A 55 -11.02 15.11 -19.94
N THR A 56 -11.20 16.06 -20.86
CA THR A 56 -10.13 16.94 -21.34
C THR A 56 -9.63 17.84 -20.22
N LEU A 57 -10.54 18.51 -19.50
CA LEU A 57 -10.17 19.41 -18.40
C LEU A 57 -9.49 18.66 -17.24
N SER A 58 -9.99 17.48 -16.87
CA SER A 58 -9.40 16.66 -15.80
C SER A 58 -8.04 16.05 -16.17
N SER A 59 -7.62 16.12 -17.44
CA SER A 59 -6.34 15.58 -17.88
C SER A 59 -5.17 16.56 -17.70
N HIS A 60 -5.42 17.78 -17.20
CA HIS A 60 -4.36 18.75 -16.93
C HIS A 60 -3.44 18.29 -15.80
N GLU A 61 -2.13 18.31 -16.06
CA GLU A 61 -1.10 17.81 -15.14
C GLU A 61 -1.09 18.52 -13.78
N HIS A 62 -1.36 19.83 -13.74
CA HIS A 62 -1.33 20.58 -12.48
C HIS A 62 -2.38 20.08 -11.47
N LEU A 63 -3.53 19.57 -11.93
CA LEU A 63 -4.55 18.98 -11.06
C LEU A 63 -3.98 17.74 -10.36
N TRP A 64 -3.42 16.81 -11.13
CA TRP A 64 -2.85 15.57 -10.62
C TRP A 64 -1.60 15.80 -9.78
N SER A 65 -0.74 16.73 -10.18
CA SER A 65 0.45 17.11 -9.42
C SER A 65 0.06 17.72 -8.07
N ASN A 66 -0.92 18.62 -8.03
CA ASN A 66 -1.43 19.20 -6.79
C ASN A 66 -2.07 18.14 -5.88
N ILE A 67 -2.83 17.20 -6.46
CA ILE A 67 -3.41 16.07 -5.72
C ILE A 67 -2.30 15.17 -5.15
N CYS A 68 -1.25 14.88 -5.90
CA CYS A 68 -0.12 14.10 -5.39
C CYS A 68 0.57 14.81 -4.23
N HIS A 69 0.88 16.10 -4.36
CA HIS A 69 1.53 16.87 -3.30
C HIS A 69 0.67 17.00 -2.04
N SER A 70 -0.65 17.16 -2.18
CA SER A 70 -1.56 17.28 -1.04
C SER A 70 -1.84 15.93 -0.36
N THR A 71 -1.87 14.84 -1.12
CA THR A 71 -2.08 13.48 -0.60
C THR A 71 -0.81 12.91 0.02
N TRP A 72 0.34 13.15 -0.62
CA TRP A 72 1.65 12.63 -0.24
C TRP A 72 2.69 13.76 -0.26
N PRO A 73 2.85 14.50 0.84
CA PRO A 73 3.78 15.63 0.95
C PRO A 73 5.21 15.30 0.52
N SER A 74 5.66 14.05 0.72
CA SER A 74 6.97 13.55 0.31
C SER A 74 7.24 13.71 -1.19
N THR A 75 6.20 13.78 -2.02
CA THR A 75 6.29 13.99 -3.47
C THR A 75 6.73 15.40 -3.86
N THR A 76 6.67 16.37 -2.95
CA THR A 76 7.19 17.74 -3.17
C THR A 76 8.71 17.79 -3.22
N THR A 77 9.39 16.75 -2.72
CA THR A 77 10.85 16.62 -2.75
C THR A 77 11.38 16.70 -4.18
N PRO A 78 12.40 17.52 -4.49
CA PRO A 78 12.90 17.70 -5.85
C PRO A 78 13.24 16.39 -6.57
N ARG A 79 13.84 15.43 -5.85
CA ARG A 79 14.17 14.10 -6.37
C ARG A 79 12.94 13.32 -6.82
N VAL A 80 11.92 13.22 -5.96
CA VAL A 80 10.68 12.48 -6.26
C VAL A 80 9.91 13.16 -7.38
N ARG A 81 9.81 14.50 -7.33
CA ARG A 81 9.18 15.29 -8.39
C ARG A 81 9.84 15.07 -9.74
N HIS A 82 11.17 15.04 -9.79
CA HIS A 82 11.91 14.74 -11.01
C HIS A 82 11.57 13.34 -11.53
N VAL A 83 11.59 12.32 -10.67
CA VAL A 83 11.25 10.94 -11.05
C VAL A 83 9.81 10.83 -11.57
N ILE A 84 8.82 11.41 -10.87
CA ILE A 84 7.42 11.42 -11.30
C ILE A 84 7.26 12.09 -12.67
N SER A 85 8.02 13.15 -12.97
CA SER A 85 7.97 13.81 -14.28
C SER A 85 8.42 12.90 -15.44
N THR A 86 9.13 11.81 -15.16
CA THR A 86 9.56 10.83 -16.17
C THR A 86 8.53 9.73 -16.41
N PHE A 87 7.49 9.63 -15.58
CA PHE A 87 6.45 8.60 -15.68
C PHE A 87 5.58 8.80 -16.94
N PRO A 88 4.99 7.74 -17.48
CA PRO A 88 3.98 7.88 -18.54
C PRO A 88 2.79 8.67 -17.96
N LEU A 89 2.32 9.76 -18.57
CA LEU A 89 1.26 10.59 -17.96
C LEU A 89 1.61 11.15 -16.56
N THR A 90 2.91 11.26 -16.24
CA THR A 90 3.43 12.08 -15.12
C THR A 90 2.71 11.83 -13.79
N SER A 91 2.15 12.85 -13.13
CA SER A 91 1.51 12.72 -11.82
C SER A 91 0.26 11.84 -11.86
N ARG A 92 -0.44 11.75 -13.00
CA ARG A 92 -1.67 10.96 -13.10
C ARG A 92 -1.39 9.46 -12.98
N SER A 93 -0.35 8.96 -13.66
CA SER A 93 0.01 7.54 -13.53
C SER A 93 0.62 7.24 -12.17
N PHE A 94 1.46 8.13 -11.63
CA PHE A 94 1.99 7.99 -10.28
C PHE A 94 0.86 7.90 -9.25
N PHE A 95 -0.15 8.77 -9.35
CA PHE A 95 -1.33 8.72 -8.50
C PHE A 95 -2.06 7.39 -8.65
N SER A 96 -2.34 6.97 -9.88
CA SER A 96 -3.01 5.68 -10.14
C SER A 96 -2.23 4.49 -9.58
N ASP A 97 -0.91 4.49 -9.70
CA ASP A 97 -0.03 3.44 -9.21
C ASP A 97 0.02 3.38 -7.68
N SER A 98 0.00 4.55 -7.03
CA SER A 98 0.15 4.68 -5.58
C SER A 98 -1.19 4.58 -4.83
N PHE A 99 -2.31 4.91 -5.48
CA PHE A 99 -3.64 4.89 -4.87
C PHE A 99 -4.33 3.53 -4.99
N SER A 100 -4.02 2.74 -6.03
CA SER A 100 -4.65 1.44 -6.28
C SER A 100 -4.10 0.31 -5.40
N THR A 101 -4.92 -0.71 -5.14
CA THR A 101 -4.43 -1.99 -4.59
C THR A 101 -3.83 -2.86 -5.69
N VAL A 102 -2.79 -3.63 -5.32
CA VAL A 102 -2.19 -4.61 -6.22
C VAL A 102 -3.05 -5.85 -6.33
N THR A 103 -3.25 -6.34 -7.54
CA THR A 103 -3.94 -7.61 -7.77
C THR A 103 -3.09 -8.79 -7.31
N VAL A 104 -3.59 -9.55 -6.35
CA VAL A 104 -3.01 -10.83 -5.91
C VAL A 104 -3.28 -11.97 -6.93
N HIS A 105 -4.22 -11.80 -7.87
CA HIS A 105 -4.82 -12.88 -8.66
C HIS A 105 -4.47 -12.87 -10.16
N GLY A 106 -3.38 -12.21 -10.57
CA GLY A 106 -2.93 -12.32 -11.95
C GLY A 106 -2.30 -13.69 -12.18
N ASN A 107 -2.71 -14.38 -13.25
CA ASN A 107 -2.03 -15.55 -13.80
C ASN A 107 -0.67 -15.10 -14.37
N HIS A 108 0.21 -14.67 -13.48
CA HIS A 108 1.51 -14.15 -13.86
C HIS A 108 2.38 -15.38 -14.10
N HIS A 109 2.58 -15.70 -15.38
CA HIS A 109 3.77 -16.43 -15.79
C HIS A 109 4.96 -15.85 -15.03
N HIS A 110 5.78 -16.71 -14.45
CA HIS A 110 7.00 -16.34 -13.74
C HIS A 110 7.96 -15.63 -14.71
N HIS A 111 7.66 -14.38 -15.07
CA HIS A 111 8.61 -13.53 -15.75
C HIS A 111 9.76 -13.35 -14.78
N ARG A 112 10.94 -13.85 -15.18
CA ARG A 112 12.17 -13.55 -14.47
C ARG A 112 12.30 -12.04 -14.43
N VAL A 113 12.05 -11.48 -13.25
CA VAL A 113 12.32 -10.08 -12.97
C VAL A 113 13.83 -9.91 -13.09
N ASN A 114 14.28 -9.14 -14.09
CA ASN A 114 15.68 -8.80 -14.18
C ASN A 114 15.98 -7.70 -13.15
N LEU A 115 16.48 -8.13 -11.99
CA LEU A 115 16.79 -7.27 -10.85
C LEU A 115 17.91 -6.26 -11.15
N GLU A 116 18.71 -6.47 -12.20
CA GLU A 116 19.74 -5.53 -12.68
C GLU A 116 19.12 -4.28 -13.34
N ASN A 117 17.83 -4.33 -13.67
CA ASN A 117 17.10 -3.20 -14.24
C ASN A 117 16.52 -2.25 -13.20
N THR A 118 16.72 -2.50 -11.91
CA THR A 118 16.26 -1.63 -10.83
C THR A 118 17.44 -1.35 -9.91
N PRO A 119 18.39 -0.48 -10.30
CA PRO A 119 19.61 -0.20 -9.53
C PRO A 119 19.35 0.57 -8.24
N GLU A 120 18.21 1.23 -8.15
CA GLU A 120 17.76 2.00 -7.00
C GLU A 120 16.24 1.90 -6.84
N ILE A 121 15.77 2.09 -5.61
CA ILE A 121 14.37 2.35 -5.29
C ILE A 121 14.30 3.57 -4.37
N LEU A 122 13.23 4.35 -4.49
CA LEU A 122 12.92 5.42 -3.54
C LEU A 122 11.77 5.00 -2.64
N SER A 123 11.89 5.26 -1.35
CA SER A 123 10.79 5.15 -0.38
C SER A 123 10.33 6.54 -0.01
N ALA A 124 9.15 6.93 -0.50
CA ALA A 124 8.48 8.18 -0.15
C ALA A 124 7.47 7.91 0.97
N VAL A 125 7.71 8.48 2.15
CA VAL A 125 7.01 8.11 3.40
C VAL A 125 6.35 9.33 4.00
N ASP A 126 5.04 9.20 4.26
CA ASP A 126 4.23 10.23 4.89
C ASP A 126 3.41 9.61 6.03
N LEU A 127 3.68 10.02 7.26
CA LEU A 127 2.96 9.64 8.48
C LEU A 127 2.11 10.82 8.94
N PHE A 128 0.83 10.56 9.18
CA PHE A 128 -0.13 11.54 9.65
C PHE A 128 -0.79 11.08 10.94
N HIS A 129 -1.18 12.06 11.74
CA HIS A 129 -2.13 11.89 12.82
C HIS A 129 -3.32 12.80 12.53
N ARG A 130 -4.50 12.18 12.36
CA ARG A 130 -5.70 12.82 11.83
C ARG A 130 -5.43 13.45 10.47
N ARG A 131 -5.39 14.78 10.39
CA ARG A 131 -5.08 15.56 9.18
C ARG A 131 -3.73 16.29 9.26
N ARG A 132 -2.96 16.09 10.34
CA ARG A 132 -1.66 16.73 10.54
C ARG A 132 -0.54 15.79 10.15
N ILE A 133 0.43 16.31 9.42
CA ILE A 133 1.64 15.57 9.06
C ILE A 133 2.52 15.49 10.30
N ILE A 134 2.92 14.28 10.68
CA ILE A 134 3.95 14.04 11.69
C ILE A 134 5.32 13.99 11.03
N LEU A 135 5.44 13.20 9.97
CA LEU A 135 6.70 12.94 9.30
C LEU A 135 6.45 12.83 7.80
N SER A 136 7.31 13.47 7.01
CA SER A 136 7.37 13.33 5.56
C SER A 136 8.84 13.27 5.14
N LYS A 137 9.27 12.12 4.63
CA LYS A 137 10.68 11.88 4.25
C LYS A 137 10.78 11.01 3.00
N VAL A 138 11.92 11.11 2.34
CA VAL A 138 12.29 10.27 1.19
C VAL A 138 13.62 9.60 1.50
N VAL A 139 13.69 8.29 1.30
CA VAL A 139 14.93 7.50 1.41
C VAL A 139 15.25 6.88 0.07
N GLU A 140 16.49 7.04 -0.38
CA GLU A 140 17.02 6.38 -1.59
C GLU A 140 17.74 5.10 -1.16
N THR A 141 17.45 3.98 -1.82
CA THR A 141 18.06 2.69 -1.52
C THR A 141 18.68 2.11 -2.78
N GLU A 142 20.02 2.02 -2.77
CA GLU A 142 20.78 1.31 -3.80
C GLU A 142 20.58 -0.20 -3.65
N THR A 143 20.30 -0.89 -4.75
CA THR A 143 19.92 -2.30 -4.74
C THR A 143 20.99 -3.21 -5.37
N GLY A 144 21.99 -2.62 -6.02
CA GLY A 144 23.02 -3.33 -6.77
C GLY A 144 24.04 -4.03 -5.87
N SER A 145 24.33 -3.46 -4.71
CA SER A 145 25.38 -3.95 -3.81
C SER A 145 25.11 -5.36 -3.29
N GLY A 146 26.19 -6.14 -3.18
CA GLY A 146 26.14 -7.48 -2.55
C GLY A 146 25.61 -7.42 -1.11
N TRP A 147 25.90 -6.33 -0.38
CA TRP A 147 25.36 -6.10 0.96
C TRP A 147 23.83 -6.03 0.95
N PHE A 148 23.23 -5.20 0.10
CA PHE A 148 21.76 -5.16 -0.04
C PHE A 148 21.21 -6.53 -0.42
N ARG A 149 21.82 -7.21 -1.39
CA ARG A 149 21.31 -8.47 -1.95
C ARG A 149 21.32 -9.62 -0.93
N CYS A 150 22.25 -9.62 0.02
CA CYS A 150 22.44 -10.71 0.97
C CYS A 150 21.89 -10.41 2.38
N SER A 151 21.84 -9.14 2.78
CA SER A 151 21.34 -8.74 4.10
C SER A 151 19.81 -8.79 4.18
N PRO A 152 19.24 -9.00 5.39
CA PRO A 152 17.81 -8.82 5.62
C PRO A 152 17.35 -7.45 5.10
N PHE A 153 16.26 -7.44 4.33
CA PHE A 153 15.71 -6.22 3.77
C PHE A 153 15.12 -5.38 4.88
N ARG A 154 15.63 -4.15 5.00
CA ARG A 154 15.15 -3.16 5.95
C ARG A 154 15.42 -1.77 5.41
N VAL A 155 14.40 -0.91 5.46
CA VAL A 155 14.54 0.52 5.17
C VAL A 155 14.10 1.29 6.41
N ASP A 156 15.03 2.02 7.03
CA ASP A 156 14.78 2.88 8.18
C ASP A 156 14.67 4.34 7.75
N ILE A 157 13.69 5.07 8.29
CA ILE A 157 13.44 6.48 7.96
C ILE A 157 14.09 7.44 8.97
N LEU A 158 14.32 6.95 10.17
CA LEU A 158 14.95 7.67 11.26
C LEU A 158 16.24 6.95 11.64
N ASP A 159 17.29 7.73 11.88
CA ASP A 159 18.47 7.19 12.54
C ASP A 159 18.11 6.80 13.98
N PRO A 160 18.75 5.78 14.58
CA PRO A 160 18.42 5.33 15.94
C PRO A 160 18.51 6.39 17.03
N LYS A 161 19.21 7.50 16.76
CA LYS A 161 19.38 8.64 17.68
C LYS A 161 18.34 9.72 17.47
N ASP A 162 17.64 9.71 16.34
CA ASP A 162 16.67 10.72 15.96
C ASP A 162 15.31 10.44 16.59
N SER A 163 14.54 11.49 16.80
CA SER A 163 13.13 11.36 17.11
C SER A 163 12.35 12.56 16.60
N VAL A 164 11.11 12.33 16.20
CA VAL A 164 10.21 13.38 15.71
C VAL A 164 9.08 13.60 16.69
N GLU A 165 8.90 14.85 17.09
CA GLU A 165 7.79 15.24 17.96
C GLU A 165 6.48 15.21 17.16
N THR A 166 5.47 14.57 17.73
CA THR A 166 4.16 14.44 17.09
C THR A 166 3.19 15.55 17.49
N GLY A 167 3.47 16.25 18.60
CA GLY A 167 2.53 17.18 19.23
C GLY A 167 1.26 16.49 19.75
N MET A 168 1.31 15.18 19.98
CA MET A 168 0.21 14.39 20.54
C MET A 168 0.30 14.39 22.06
N ASP A 169 -0.86 14.50 22.71
CA ASP A 169 -0.92 14.40 24.16
C ASP A 169 -0.58 12.98 24.61
N TYR A 170 0.18 12.88 25.70
CA TYR A 170 0.44 11.59 26.32
C TYR A 170 -0.87 11.06 26.93
N PRO A 171 -1.30 9.85 26.56
CA PRO A 171 -2.59 9.34 26.98
C PRO A 171 -2.61 9.03 28.48
N ILE A 172 -3.77 9.27 29.10
CA ILE A 172 -4.03 8.94 30.51
C ILE A 172 -4.36 7.45 30.68
N ASN A 173 -4.93 6.81 29.64
CA ASN A 173 -5.31 5.40 29.62
C ASN A 173 -4.76 4.70 28.36
N ASP A 174 -3.98 3.65 28.55
CA ASP A 174 -3.27 2.94 27.49
C ASP A 174 -4.20 2.25 26.46
N ASP A 175 -5.27 1.61 26.92
CA ASP A 175 -6.19 0.85 26.05
C ASP A 175 -7.04 1.78 25.18
N GLU A 176 -7.36 2.95 25.69
CA GLU A 176 -8.07 3.99 24.94
C GLU A 176 -7.11 4.67 23.95
N ALA A 177 -5.86 4.89 24.35
CA ALA A 177 -4.84 5.44 23.47
C ALA A 177 -4.62 4.57 22.24
N CYS A 178 -4.40 3.26 22.43
CA CYS A 178 -4.14 2.34 21.32
C CYS A 178 -5.31 2.34 20.34
N ARG A 179 -6.55 2.33 20.85
CA ARG A 179 -7.77 2.41 20.01
C ARG A 179 -7.88 3.72 19.24
N ASN A 180 -7.57 4.85 19.88
CA ASN A 180 -7.57 6.14 19.19
C ASN A 180 -6.52 6.18 18.08
N LEU A 181 -5.32 5.64 18.34
CA LEU A 181 -4.25 5.57 17.35
C LEU A 181 -4.58 4.66 16.16
N GLU A 182 -5.31 3.57 16.37
CA GLU A 182 -5.80 2.72 15.28
C GLU A 182 -6.69 3.49 14.28
N GLU A 183 -7.46 4.45 14.76
CA GLU A 183 -8.36 5.25 13.92
C GLU A 183 -7.70 6.52 13.36
N GLU A 184 -6.78 7.11 14.10
CA GLU A 184 -6.24 8.44 13.82
C GLU A 184 -4.89 8.42 13.10
N LEU A 185 -4.08 7.37 13.22
CA LEU A 185 -2.81 7.27 12.50
C LEU A 185 -3.03 6.85 11.06
N ARG A 186 -2.31 7.52 10.14
CA ARG A 186 -2.29 7.17 8.73
C ARG A 186 -0.87 7.10 8.21
N LEU A 187 -0.56 6.09 7.41
CA LEU A 187 0.74 5.95 6.78
C LEU A 187 0.57 5.76 5.28
N SER A 188 1.36 6.51 4.51
CA SER A 188 1.69 6.18 3.13
C SER A 188 3.16 5.81 3.06
N TRP A 189 3.45 4.67 2.45
CA TRP A 189 4.82 4.27 2.14
C TRP A 189 4.85 3.82 0.69
N ILE A 190 5.30 4.73 -0.18
CA ILE A 190 5.30 4.53 -1.62
C ILE A 190 6.71 4.13 -2.04
N VAL A 191 6.84 2.92 -2.55
CA VAL A 191 8.04 2.45 -3.22
C VAL A 191 7.97 2.88 -4.68
N ILE A 192 8.99 3.59 -5.14
CA ILE A 192 9.11 4.13 -6.49
C ILE A 192 10.30 3.46 -7.15
N ASP A 193 10.09 2.92 -8.35
CA ASP A 193 11.17 2.47 -9.24
C ASP A 193 11.41 3.55 -10.30
N PRO A 194 12.50 4.35 -10.18
CA PRO A 194 12.78 5.42 -11.13
C PRO A 194 13.01 4.91 -12.56
N ARG A 195 13.60 3.71 -12.71
CA ARG A 195 13.92 3.14 -14.03
C ARG A 195 12.71 2.47 -14.65
N GLY A 196 11.95 1.72 -13.85
CA GLY A 196 10.68 1.12 -14.24
C GLY A 196 9.57 2.15 -14.48
N LYS A 197 9.71 3.36 -13.91
CA LYS A 197 8.71 4.45 -13.96
C LYS A 197 7.36 4.01 -13.40
N ARG A 198 7.42 3.25 -12.31
CA ARG A 198 6.25 2.69 -11.61
C ARG A 198 6.36 2.99 -10.13
N ALA A 199 5.22 3.06 -9.49
CA ALA A 199 5.13 3.17 -8.03
C ALA A 199 4.15 2.14 -7.46
N ILE A 200 4.29 1.88 -6.17
CA ILE A 200 3.37 1.05 -5.39
C ILE A 200 3.35 1.55 -3.95
N ASN A 201 2.16 1.74 -3.39
CA ASN A 201 2.02 2.00 -1.97
C ASN A 201 1.92 0.67 -1.20
N VAL A 202 2.91 0.38 -0.37
CA VAL A 202 3.02 -0.88 0.40
C VAL A 202 2.40 -0.79 1.80
N SER A 203 1.93 0.38 2.22
CA SER A 203 1.17 0.55 3.48
C SER A 203 -0.25 0.00 3.38
N SER A 204 -0.91 -0.25 4.51
CA SER A 204 -2.37 -0.47 4.60
C SER A 204 -3.17 0.83 4.72
N GLY A 205 -2.53 1.95 5.06
CA GLY A 205 -3.17 3.27 5.17
C GLY A 205 -3.62 3.55 6.59
N LYS A 206 -4.32 2.60 7.24
CA LYS A 206 -4.50 2.53 8.70
C LYS A 206 -3.60 1.45 9.30
N PRO A 207 -3.26 1.54 10.60
CA PRO A 207 -2.68 0.44 11.31
C PRO A 207 -3.56 -0.82 11.18
N VAL A 208 -2.93 -1.96 10.96
CA VAL A 208 -3.58 -3.27 11.10
C VAL A 208 -3.54 -3.77 12.55
N SER A 209 -2.63 -3.19 13.36
CA SER A 209 -2.51 -3.45 14.79
C SER A 209 -1.77 -2.30 15.48
N VAL A 210 -2.23 -1.88 16.65
CA VAL A 210 -1.49 -0.99 17.55
C VAL A 210 -1.39 -1.63 18.91
N ASN A 211 -0.17 -1.87 19.40
CA ASN A 211 0.05 -2.48 20.71
C ASN A 211 1.11 -1.74 21.50
N ARG A 212 0.93 -1.67 22.82
CA ARG A 212 1.97 -1.26 23.74
C ARG A 212 2.95 -2.40 24.00
N HIS A 213 4.23 -2.15 23.81
CA HIS A 213 5.28 -3.09 24.16
C HIS A 213 5.40 -3.19 25.69
N TRP A 214 5.21 -4.41 26.22
CA TRP A 214 5.08 -4.66 27.66
C TRP A 214 6.33 -4.26 28.47
N LEU A 215 7.52 -4.32 27.88
CA LEU A 215 8.78 -4.03 28.58
C LEU A 215 9.17 -2.56 28.49
N THR A 216 9.12 -1.97 27.28
CA THR A 216 9.61 -0.60 27.04
C THR A 216 8.51 0.44 27.22
N GLY A 217 7.24 0.03 27.23
CA GLY A 217 6.10 0.94 27.27
C GLY A 217 5.90 1.73 25.97
N GLU A 218 6.67 1.46 24.93
CA GLU A 218 6.56 2.08 23.61
C GLU A 218 5.34 1.54 22.87
N ILE A 219 4.73 2.35 22.02
CA ILE A 219 3.61 1.92 21.19
C ILE A 219 4.13 1.54 19.81
N HIS A 220 3.80 0.32 19.38
CA HIS A 220 4.08 -0.20 18.05
C HIS A 220 2.81 -0.15 17.21
N ALA A 221 2.79 0.71 16.21
CA ALA A 221 1.76 0.74 15.18
C ALA A 221 2.27 0.02 13.93
N ILE A 222 1.59 -1.07 13.57
CA ILE A 222 1.93 -1.90 12.42
C ILE A 222 0.98 -1.57 11.28
N PHE A 223 1.55 -1.28 10.11
CA PHE A 223 0.84 -1.18 8.83
C PHE A 223 1.32 -2.32 7.94
N ALA A 224 0.44 -2.89 7.13
CA ALA A 224 0.82 -4.07 6.36
C ALA A 224 0.04 -4.24 5.05
N THR A 225 0.75 -4.62 4.00
CA THR A 225 0.15 -5.10 2.75
C THR A 225 0.72 -6.46 2.39
N VAL A 226 -0.12 -7.34 1.84
CA VAL A 226 0.29 -8.69 1.43
C VAL A 226 0.51 -8.70 -0.08
N LEU A 227 1.70 -9.13 -0.51
CA LEU A 227 2.06 -9.29 -1.91
C LEU A 227 2.25 -10.76 -2.25
N HIS A 228 2.03 -11.10 -3.51
CA HIS A 228 2.31 -12.43 -4.02
C HIS A 228 3.81 -12.58 -4.30
N GLY A 229 4.44 -13.55 -3.63
CA GLY A 229 5.89 -13.64 -3.58
C GLY A 229 6.51 -14.78 -4.35
N GLY A 230 5.77 -15.84 -4.69
CA GLY A 230 6.39 -17.06 -5.16
C GLY A 230 5.41 -18.19 -5.42
N GLU A 231 5.92 -19.40 -5.55
CA GLU A 231 5.13 -20.57 -5.94
C GLU A 231 4.06 -20.91 -4.89
N ARG A 232 2.90 -21.34 -5.37
CA ARG A 232 1.79 -21.79 -4.53
C ARG A 232 2.22 -22.94 -3.63
N GLY A 233 1.91 -22.84 -2.33
CA GLY A 233 2.30 -23.80 -1.31
C GLY A 233 3.71 -23.62 -0.72
N SER A 234 4.54 -22.76 -1.31
CA SER A 234 5.86 -22.41 -0.76
C SER A 234 5.73 -21.42 0.41
N ALA A 235 6.81 -21.27 1.20
CA ALA A 235 6.88 -20.23 2.23
C ALA A 235 6.73 -18.81 1.65
N ARG A 236 7.10 -18.66 0.38
CA ARG A 236 7.13 -17.39 -0.34
C ARG A 236 5.88 -17.15 -1.17
N GLU A 237 4.86 -18.01 -1.12
CA GLU A 237 3.60 -17.81 -1.86
C GLU A 237 3.05 -16.41 -1.61
N PHE A 238 3.05 -16.01 -0.34
CA PHE A 238 2.73 -14.65 0.08
C PHE A 238 3.88 -14.08 0.92
N ALA A 239 4.08 -12.79 0.80
CA ALA A 239 4.96 -12.04 1.68
C ALA A 239 4.22 -10.81 2.19
N VAL A 240 4.43 -10.48 3.46
CA VAL A 240 3.88 -9.28 4.07
C VAL A 240 4.94 -8.17 4.03
N CYS A 241 4.56 -7.04 3.45
CA CYS A 241 5.28 -5.78 3.61
C CYS A 241 4.90 -5.24 4.99
N ASN A 242 5.76 -5.45 5.98
CA ASN A 242 5.54 -5.07 7.36
C ASN A 242 6.18 -3.70 7.61
N LEU A 243 5.36 -2.72 7.99
CA LEU A 243 5.82 -1.37 8.30
C LEU A 243 5.54 -1.06 9.75
N LEU A 244 6.59 -0.86 10.52
CA LEU A 244 6.53 -0.59 11.95
C LEU A 244 6.78 0.89 12.18
N VAL A 245 5.90 1.53 12.96
CA VAL A 245 6.11 2.84 13.56
C VAL A 245 6.16 2.69 15.07
N THR A 246 7.27 3.09 15.67
CA THR A 246 7.47 3.06 17.12
C THR A 246 7.29 4.46 17.68
N LEU A 247 6.31 4.63 18.56
CA LEU A 247 6.08 5.84 19.33
C LEU A 247 6.63 5.60 20.75
N GLY A 248 7.70 6.31 21.09
CA GLY A 248 8.27 6.27 22.43
C GLY A 248 7.74 7.40 23.30
N GLY A 249 7.88 7.25 24.63
CA GLY A 249 7.66 8.31 25.63
C GLY A 249 6.53 9.28 25.31
N GLU A 250 6.84 10.57 25.25
CA GLU A 250 5.99 11.73 24.89
C GLU A 250 5.40 11.66 23.45
N MET A 251 4.94 10.49 23.01
CA MET A 251 4.45 10.17 21.67
C MET A 251 5.41 10.57 20.55
N LYS A 252 6.72 10.51 20.79
CA LYS A 252 7.71 10.84 19.76
C LYS A 252 7.91 9.65 18.84
N VAL A 253 7.92 9.88 17.52
CA VAL A 253 8.31 8.85 16.56
C VAL A 253 9.79 8.57 16.74
N ARG A 254 10.11 7.34 17.15
CA ARG A 254 11.47 6.84 17.35
C ARG A 254 11.94 5.98 16.20
N GLU A 255 11.02 5.26 15.60
CA GLU A 255 11.31 4.35 14.49
C GLU A 255 10.18 4.42 13.48
N ALA A 256 10.53 4.40 12.21
CA ALA A 256 9.63 4.07 11.12
C ALA A 256 10.45 3.21 10.15
N CYS A 257 10.13 1.91 10.08
CA CYS A 257 10.91 0.96 9.29
C CYS A 257 10.02 0.07 8.42
N PHE A 258 10.57 -0.37 7.29
CA PHE A 258 9.92 -1.25 6.33
C PHE A 258 10.73 -2.53 6.16
N GLN A 259 10.07 -3.67 6.37
CA GLN A 259 10.63 -5.01 6.21
C GLN A 259 9.69 -5.90 5.39
N ILE A 260 10.22 -6.99 4.83
CA ILE A 260 9.40 -7.98 4.12
C ILE A 260 9.62 -9.35 4.75
N GLU A 261 8.52 -9.99 5.09
CA GLU A 261 8.50 -11.27 5.79
C GLU A 261 7.68 -12.30 5.00
N ASP A 262 8.14 -13.55 4.96
CA ASP A 262 7.42 -14.65 4.30
C ASP A 262 6.40 -15.35 5.22
N MET A 263 5.71 -16.36 4.72
CA MET A 263 4.71 -17.10 5.49
C MET A 263 5.30 -17.94 6.64
N ASP A 264 6.61 -18.14 6.69
CA ASP A 264 7.30 -18.84 7.78
C ASP A 264 7.77 -17.89 8.88
N GLY A 265 7.60 -16.57 8.69
CA GLY A 265 8.07 -15.56 9.63
C GLY A 265 9.52 -15.14 9.42
N ILE A 266 10.10 -15.50 8.28
CA ILE A 266 11.49 -15.19 7.98
C ILE A 266 11.56 -13.85 7.25
N LEU A 267 12.39 -12.95 7.78
CA LEU A 267 12.75 -11.70 7.09
C LEU A 267 13.53 -12.04 5.82
N LEU A 268 13.02 -11.56 4.68
CA LEU A 268 13.63 -11.80 3.39
C LEU A 268 14.82 -10.88 3.20
N ASN A 269 15.86 -11.37 2.51
CA ASN A 269 16.98 -10.51 2.11
C ASN A 269 16.58 -9.48 1.04
N GLY A 270 17.44 -8.51 0.73
CA GLY A 270 17.15 -7.48 -0.26
C GLY A 270 16.94 -8.03 -1.68
N ARG A 271 17.60 -9.12 -2.08
CA ARG A 271 17.39 -9.75 -3.40
C ARG A 271 15.96 -10.29 -3.53
N ASP A 272 15.54 -11.11 -2.58
CA ASP A 272 14.24 -11.76 -2.57
C ASP A 272 13.12 -10.71 -2.42
N SER A 273 13.31 -9.75 -1.51
CA SER A 273 12.42 -8.61 -1.28
C SER A 273 12.23 -7.75 -2.52
N LEU A 274 13.31 -7.39 -3.22
CA LEU A 274 13.22 -6.62 -4.46
C LEU A 274 12.47 -7.39 -5.55
N GLY A 275 12.66 -8.72 -5.63
CA GLY A 275 11.89 -9.55 -6.55
C GLY A 275 10.38 -9.50 -6.31
N ILE A 276 9.96 -9.46 -5.05
CA ILE A 276 8.55 -9.35 -4.66
C ILE A 276 8.02 -7.95 -4.99
N LEU A 277 8.76 -6.91 -4.62
CA LEU A 277 8.40 -5.51 -4.91
C LEU A 277 8.25 -5.28 -6.41
N GLN A 278 9.17 -5.79 -7.22
CA GLN A 278 9.10 -5.68 -8.67
C GLN A 278 7.88 -6.38 -9.28
N ARG A 279 7.50 -7.56 -8.77
CA ARG A 279 6.23 -8.20 -9.17
C ARG A 279 5.04 -7.33 -8.80
N GLY A 280 5.05 -6.70 -7.63
CA GLY A 280 4.04 -5.74 -7.21
C GLY A 280 3.99 -4.49 -8.11
N LEU A 281 5.15 -3.92 -8.43
CA LEU A 281 5.31 -2.73 -9.27
C LEU A 281 4.78 -2.98 -10.70
N VAL A 282 5.13 -4.11 -11.30
CA VAL A 282 4.69 -4.48 -12.66
C VAL A 282 3.24 -4.98 -12.69
N GLY A 283 2.78 -5.59 -11.60
CA GLY A 283 1.48 -6.25 -11.50
C GLY A 283 0.28 -5.38 -11.85
N GLY A 284 -0.85 -6.03 -12.15
CA GLY A 284 -2.11 -5.34 -12.39
C GLY A 284 -2.54 -4.48 -11.19
N ARG A 285 -3.25 -3.39 -11.48
CA ARG A 285 -3.92 -2.57 -10.48
C ARG A 285 -5.39 -2.96 -10.44
N LYS A 286 -5.95 -3.13 -9.25
CA LYS A 286 -7.38 -3.36 -9.04
C LYS A 286 -8.08 -2.04 -8.69
N ARG A 287 -9.37 -2.15 -8.33
CA ARG A 287 -10.23 -1.06 -7.85
C ARG A 287 -9.54 -0.24 -6.75
N LEU A 288 -10.08 0.96 -6.53
CA LEU A 288 -9.80 1.86 -5.42
C LEU A 288 -9.47 1.10 -4.12
N ARG A 289 -8.34 1.45 -3.50
CA ARG A 289 -7.93 0.85 -2.24
C ARG A 289 -8.94 1.13 -1.13
N SER A 290 -9.53 0.07 -0.59
CA SER A 290 -10.33 0.14 0.63
C SER A 290 -9.46 -0.22 1.83
N GLU A 291 -9.56 0.57 2.90
CA GLU A 291 -8.88 0.30 4.18
C GLU A 291 -9.27 -1.06 4.76
N MET A 292 -10.54 -1.44 4.58
CA MET A 292 -11.09 -2.72 5.03
C MET A 292 -10.42 -3.89 4.29
N GLU A 293 -10.24 -3.78 2.97
CA GLU A 293 -9.59 -4.82 2.16
C GLU A 293 -8.14 -5.06 2.63
N GLY A 294 -7.40 -4.01 2.99
CA GLY A 294 -6.04 -4.13 3.52
C GLY A 294 -5.98 -4.94 4.82
N ARG A 295 -6.88 -4.64 5.77
CA ARG A 295 -6.96 -5.36 7.05
C ARG A 295 -7.41 -6.81 6.86
N GLU A 296 -8.38 -7.04 5.98
CA GLU A 296 -8.86 -8.40 5.65
C GLU A 296 -7.75 -9.26 5.03
N MET A 297 -7.00 -8.73 4.06
CA MET A 297 -5.85 -9.44 3.46
C MET A 297 -4.79 -9.78 4.50
N TYR A 298 -4.50 -8.87 5.43
CA TYR A 298 -3.56 -9.13 6.52
C TYR A 298 -4.05 -10.24 7.46
N VAL A 299 -5.33 -10.21 7.86
CA VAL A 299 -5.93 -11.26 8.70
C VAL A 299 -5.89 -12.61 8.00
N GLU A 300 -6.19 -12.65 6.70
CA GLU A 300 -6.09 -13.89 5.90
C GLU A 300 -4.65 -14.41 5.85
N PHE A 301 -3.66 -13.53 5.68
CA PHE A 301 -2.25 -13.90 5.71
C PHE A 301 -1.84 -14.49 7.07
N VAL A 302 -2.21 -13.84 8.17
CA VAL A 302 -1.94 -14.33 9.54
C VAL A 302 -2.57 -15.72 9.75
N LYS A 303 -3.82 -15.91 9.30
CA LYS A 303 -4.49 -17.21 9.35
C LYS A 303 -3.72 -18.28 8.56
N LYS A 304 -3.34 -17.99 7.31
CA LYS A 304 -2.56 -18.93 6.48
C LYS A 304 -1.19 -19.26 7.09
N LYS A 305 -0.53 -18.28 7.70
CA LYS A 305 0.72 -18.46 8.45
C LYS A 305 0.53 -19.42 9.62
N MET A 306 -0.55 -19.28 10.40
CA MET A 306 -0.89 -20.20 11.48
C MET A 306 -1.18 -21.63 10.97
N GLU A 307 -2.01 -21.77 9.93
CA GLU A 307 -2.32 -23.07 9.33
C GLU A 307 -1.06 -23.78 8.82
N ARG A 308 -0.13 -23.04 8.19
CA ARG A 308 1.14 -23.57 7.71
C ARG A 308 2.02 -24.05 8.86
N LYS A 309 2.15 -23.25 9.93
CA LYS A 309 2.89 -23.63 11.14
C LYS A 309 2.32 -24.92 11.75
N GLU A 310 1.01 -25.04 11.83
CA GLU A 310 0.34 -26.25 12.34
C GLU A 310 0.58 -27.47 11.43
N ARG A 311 0.53 -27.30 10.10
CA ARG A 311 0.85 -28.40 9.16
C ARG A 311 2.29 -28.88 9.31
N LYS A 312 3.25 -27.97 9.51
CA LYS A 312 4.66 -28.33 9.77
C LYS A 312 4.82 -29.09 11.07
N LEU A 313 4.25 -28.59 12.17
CA LEU A 313 4.28 -29.28 13.47
C LEU A 313 3.65 -30.68 13.39
N ARG A 314 2.55 -30.84 12.64
CA ARG A 314 1.96 -32.18 12.40
C ARG A 314 2.87 -33.09 11.58
N SER A 315 3.61 -32.55 10.61
CA SER A 315 4.57 -33.31 9.82
C SER A 315 5.77 -33.75 10.66
N GLU A 316 6.33 -32.86 11.48
CA GLU A 316 7.44 -33.16 12.39
C GLU A 316 7.06 -34.25 13.38
N ARG A 317 5.88 -34.15 14.02
CA ARG A 317 5.35 -35.20 14.90
C ARG A 317 5.21 -36.56 14.22
N ARG A 318 4.84 -36.59 12.93
CA ARG A 318 4.75 -37.84 12.15
C ARG A 318 6.13 -38.44 11.89
N LEU A 319 7.11 -37.61 11.56
CA LEU A 319 8.50 -38.05 11.37
C LEU A 319 9.10 -38.56 12.69
N ASP A 320 8.88 -37.85 13.80
CA ASP A 320 9.33 -38.29 15.12
C ASP A 320 8.73 -39.65 15.50
N MET A 321 7.42 -39.83 15.28
CA MET A 321 6.75 -41.12 15.52
C MET A 321 7.33 -42.23 14.65
N LEU A 322 7.59 -41.96 13.36
CA LEU A 322 8.22 -42.92 12.46
C LEU A 322 9.64 -43.29 12.93
N CYS A 323 10.43 -42.31 13.37
CA CYS A 323 11.76 -42.53 13.93
C CYS A 323 11.70 -43.41 15.19
N VAL A 324 10.76 -43.17 16.10
CA VAL A 324 10.55 -44.00 17.30
C VAL A 324 10.18 -45.43 16.93
N VAL A 325 9.29 -45.62 15.94
CA VAL A 325 8.87 -46.94 15.45
C VAL A 325 10.06 -47.68 14.82
N ILE A 326 10.85 -47.03 13.96
CA ILE A 326 12.05 -47.62 13.35
C ILE A 326 13.08 -48.00 14.42
N ALA A 327 13.32 -47.12 15.40
CA ALA A 327 14.23 -47.40 16.51
C ALA A 327 13.76 -48.61 17.32
N ALA A 328 12.47 -48.70 17.66
CA ALA A 328 11.91 -49.86 18.36
C ALA A 328 12.08 -51.16 17.56
N PHE A 329 11.79 -51.15 16.26
CA PHE A 329 12.00 -52.31 15.39
C PHE A 329 13.48 -52.72 15.32
N SER A 330 14.41 -51.77 15.27
CA SER A 330 15.85 -52.05 15.27
C SER A 330 16.32 -52.73 16.56
N VAL A 331 15.80 -52.31 17.72
CA VAL A 331 16.10 -52.92 19.03
C VAL A 331 15.54 -54.34 19.12
N VAL A 332 14.31 -54.56 18.63
CA VAL A 332 13.69 -55.90 18.61
C VAL A 332 14.47 -56.84 17.68
N ALA A 333 14.82 -56.39 16.48
CA ALA A 333 15.60 -57.18 15.52
C ALA A 333 17.00 -57.53 16.07
N PHE A 334 17.69 -56.57 16.69
CA PHE A 334 18.96 -56.81 17.35
C PHE A 334 18.83 -57.83 18.48
N SER A 335 17.80 -57.72 19.32
CA SER A 335 17.56 -58.67 20.40
C SER A 335 17.31 -60.09 19.87
N ILE A 336 16.53 -60.24 18.79
CA ILE A 336 16.30 -61.55 18.15
C ILE A 336 17.63 -62.12 17.64
N LEU A 337 18.45 -61.33 16.95
CA LEU A 337 19.74 -61.80 16.41
C LEU A 337 20.76 -62.22 17.49
N PHE A 338 20.74 -61.60 18.67
CA PHE A 338 21.64 -61.94 19.78
C PHE A 338 21.13 -63.07 20.69
N LEU A 339 19.82 -63.36 20.67
CA LEU A 339 19.23 -64.50 21.39
C LEU A 339 19.03 -65.76 20.52
N SER A 340 19.39 -65.70 19.23
CA SER A 340 19.41 -66.83 18.29
C SER A 340 20.77 -67.54 18.28
#